data_AF-A0A929H1T6-F1
#
_entry.id   AF-A0A929H1T6-F1
#
_cell.length_a   1.000
_cell.length_b   1.000
_cell.length_c   1.000
_cell.angle_alpha   90.00
_cell.angle_beta   90.00
_cell.angle_gamma   90.00
#
_symmetry.space_group_name_H-M   'P 1'
#
loop_
_entity.id
_entity.type
_entity.pdbx_description
1 polymer ?
#
loop_
_entity_poly.entity_id
_entity_poly.type
_entity_poly.pdbx_seq_one_letter_code
_entity_poly.pdbx_strand_id
1 'polypeptide(L)'
;MREDLRRRLRELGVVQGVRELATLPPRRRVAIEDLVPGRFHTTSHGQCFVVETTYPLGHSHGDLPLSSFLGLSPEVAARVARDDALTSVDLRRVCFLDTETTGLSGGTGTMAFVVGLGFFTEESFQLHQYFLRDPGDEPAMIESLAELLPEFEALASFNGRAFDVPILENR
;
A
#
# COMPACT_ATOMS: atom_id res chain seq x y z
N MET A 1 22.42 -8.61 -34.58
CA MET A 1 21.98 -8.53 -33.16
C MET A 1 23.18 -8.51 -32.21
N ARG A 2 24.04 -7.47 -32.22
CA ARG A 2 25.20 -7.37 -31.29
C ARG A 2 25.77 -5.97 -31.07
N GLU A 3 25.58 -5.02 -32.00
CA GLU A 3 26.10 -3.64 -31.84
C GLU A 3 25.14 -2.71 -31.10
N ASP A 4 23.84 -2.77 -31.41
CA ASP A 4 22.82 -1.93 -30.76
C ASP A 4 22.72 -2.17 -29.26
N LEU A 5 22.79 -3.43 -28.84
CA LEU A 5 22.75 -3.79 -27.42
C LEU A 5 24.01 -3.27 -26.69
N ARG A 6 25.19 -3.38 -27.32
CA ARG A 6 26.44 -2.86 -26.75
C ARG A 6 26.49 -1.34 -26.68
N ARG A 7 25.78 -0.64 -27.56
CA ARG A 7 25.62 0.82 -27.52
C ARG A 7 24.69 1.22 -26.36
N ARG A 8 23.51 0.60 -26.26
CA ARG A 8 22.56 0.84 -25.17
C ARG A 8 23.14 0.53 -23.79
N LEU A 9 23.91 -0.55 -23.68
CA LEU A 9 24.59 -0.90 -22.42
C LEU A 9 25.65 0.15 -22.02
N ARG A 10 26.38 0.73 -22.99
CA ARG A 10 27.32 1.82 -22.72
C ARG A 10 26.62 3.13 -22.32
N GLU A 11 25.50 3.45 -22.94
CA GLU A 11 24.65 4.60 -22.53
C GLU A 11 24.13 4.46 -21.09
N LEU A 12 23.96 3.22 -20.61
CA LEU A 12 23.60 2.88 -19.23
C LEU A 12 24.82 2.77 -18.29
N GLY A 13 26.04 3.08 -18.76
CA GLY A 13 27.26 3.06 -17.95
C GLY A 13 27.88 1.67 -17.74
N VAL A 14 27.42 0.65 -18.46
CA VAL A 14 27.99 -0.70 -18.40
C VAL A 14 29.22 -0.77 -19.31
N VAL A 15 30.40 -0.80 -18.68
CA VAL A 15 31.69 -0.95 -19.37
C VAL A 15 32.31 -2.31 -19.07
N GLN A 16 33.11 -2.83 -20.01
CA GLN A 16 33.82 -4.09 -19.83
C GLN A 16 35.20 -3.80 -19.19
N GLY A 17 35.36 -4.14 -17.91
CA GLY A 17 36.60 -3.94 -17.15
C GLY A 17 36.59 -2.70 -16.24
N VAL A 18 37.54 -2.67 -15.30
CA VAL A 18 37.56 -1.76 -14.12
C VAL A 18 37.89 -0.29 -14.44
N ARG A 19 38.21 0.04 -15.70
CA ARG A 19 38.86 1.32 -16.05
C ARG A 19 37.90 2.46 -16.40
N GLU A 20 36.62 2.18 -16.59
CA GLU A 20 35.63 3.20 -17.02
C GLU A 20 34.28 3.04 -16.29
N LEU A 21 34.27 2.51 -15.07
CA LEU A 21 33.12 2.71 -14.20
C LEU A 21 33.10 4.19 -13.88
N ALA A 22 32.45 4.99 -14.74
CA ALA A 22 32.09 6.35 -14.41
C ALA A 22 31.41 6.25 -13.05
N THR A 23 32.04 6.83 -12.03
CA THR A 23 31.43 6.98 -10.73
C THR A 23 30.23 7.87 -10.95
N LEU A 24 29.07 7.25 -11.18
CA LEU A 24 27.81 7.97 -11.19
C LEU A 24 27.82 8.80 -9.90
N PRO A 25 27.60 10.12 -9.98
CA PRO A 25 27.55 10.93 -8.78
C PRO A 25 26.58 10.24 -7.83
N PRO A 26 26.96 10.03 -6.54
CA PRO A 26 26.15 9.28 -5.62
C PRO A 26 24.75 9.88 -5.67
N ARG A 27 23.78 9.10 -6.15
CA ARG A 27 22.37 9.51 -6.09
C ARG A 27 22.10 9.79 -4.62
N ARG A 28 21.74 11.03 -4.31
CA ARG A 28 21.35 11.42 -2.95
C ARG A 28 20.18 10.53 -2.56
N ARG A 29 20.44 9.53 -1.72
CA ARG A 29 19.38 8.70 -1.13
C ARG A 29 18.67 9.59 -0.13
N VAL A 30 17.43 9.91 -0.41
CA VAL A 30 16.55 10.59 0.54
C VAL A 30 15.72 9.50 1.20
N ALA A 31 15.72 9.45 2.53
CA ALA A 31 14.95 8.46 3.25
C ALA A 31 13.46 8.86 3.24
N ILE A 32 12.55 7.90 3.32
CA ILE A 32 11.11 8.21 3.24
C ILE A 32 10.66 9.07 4.42
N GLU A 33 11.26 8.85 5.58
CA GLU A 33 11.06 9.62 6.81
C GLU A 33 11.52 11.09 6.71
N ASP A 34 12.37 11.42 5.73
CA ASP A 34 12.75 12.80 5.43
C ASP A 34 11.74 13.49 4.48
N LEU A 35 10.90 12.71 3.78
CA LEU A 35 10.00 13.20 2.73
C LEU A 35 8.56 13.36 3.20
N VAL A 36 8.09 12.46 4.06
CA VAL A 36 6.71 12.44 4.56
C VAL A 36 6.69 12.34 6.09
N PRO A 37 5.81 13.10 6.76
CA PRO A 37 5.72 13.07 8.22
C PRO A 37 5.01 11.78 8.65
N GLY A 38 5.78 10.77 9.04
CA GLY A 38 5.29 9.50 9.57
C GLY A 38 6.01 9.10 10.86
N ARG A 39 5.78 7.88 11.31
CA ARG A 39 6.46 7.29 12.47
C ARG A 39 6.90 5.86 12.19
N PHE A 40 7.80 5.39 13.04
CA PHE A 40 8.11 3.96 13.13
C PHE A 40 7.14 3.28 14.09
N HIS A 41 6.55 2.18 13.64
CA HIS A 41 5.84 1.22 14.48
C HIS A 41 6.74 0.01 14.71
N THR A 42 6.92 -0.37 15.97
CA THR A 42 7.80 -1.49 16.34
C THR A 42 6.95 -2.73 16.55
N THR A 43 7.36 -3.82 15.92
CA THR A 43 6.72 -5.13 16.01
C THR A 43 7.74 -6.19 16.46
N SER A 44 7.34 -7.46 16.61
CA SER A 44 8.28 -8.53 16.95
C SER A 44 9.32 -8.81 15.85
N HIS A 45 9.01 -8.40 14.60
CA HIS A 45 9.89 -8.54 13.44
C HIS A 45 10.77 -7.33 13.12
N GLY A 46 10.70 -6.23 13.89
CA GLY A 46 11.50 -5.03 13.67
C GLY A 46 10.66 -3.77 13.65
N GLN A 47 10.92 -2.87 12.69
CA GLN A 47 10.18 -1.62 12.56
C GLN A 47 9.64 -1.46 11.15
N CYS A 48 8.39 -0.99 11.04
CA CYS A 48 7.81 -0.51 9.78
C CYS A 48 7.53 0.98 9.87
N PHE A 49 7.52 1.68 8.73
CA PHE A 49 7.22 3.10 8.66
C PHE A 49 5.80 3.33 8.19
N VAL A 50 5.03 4.11 8.96
CA VAL A 50 3.62 4.41 8.71
C VAL A 50 3.37 5.90 8.76
N VAL A 51 2.64 6.41 7.77
CA VAL A 51 2.08 7.77 7.73
C VAL A 51 0.60 7.67 8.04
N GLU A 52 0.12 8.48 8.98
CA GLU A 52 -1.30 8.57 9.31
C GLU A 52 -1.83 9.95 8.96
N THR A 53 -2.96 9.99 8.28
CA THR A 53 -3.68 11.22 7.96
C THR A 53 -5.12 11.09 8.41
N THR A 54 -5.58 12.07 9.18
CA THR A 54 -6.98 12.16 9.62
C THR A 54 -7.73 13.15 8.76
N TYR A 55 -8.87 12.72 8.22
CA TYR A 55 -9.81 13.55 7.49
C TYR A 55 -11.09 13.72 8.29
N PRO A 56 -11.62 14.94 8.44
CA PRO A 56 -12.97 15.13 8.96
C PRO A 56 -13.99 14.35 8.12
N LEU A 57 -15.06 13.85 8.73
CA LEU A 57 -16.11 13.10 8.02
C LEU A 57 -16.69 13.87 6.82
N GLY A 58 -16.81 15.20 6.95
CA GLY A 58 -17.28 16.09 5.88
C GLY A 58 -16.23 16.44 4.83
N HIS A 59 -15.00 15.90 4.89
CA HIS A 59 -13.97 16.14 3.88
C HIS A 59 -14.47 15.67 2.51
N SER A 60 -14.48 16.57 1.53
CA SER A 60 -14.90 16.25 0.17
C SER A 60 -13.77 15.63 -0.65
N HIS A 61 -14.05 14.48 -1.25
CA HIS A 61 -13.20 13.86 -2.26
C HIS A 61 -13.97 13.82 -3.58
N GLY A 62 -13.56 14.67 -4.54
CA GLY A 62 -14.41 15.00 -5.68
C GLY A 62 -15.69 15.72 -5.22
N ASP A 63 -16.85 15.26 -5.69
CA ASP A 63 -18.15 15.88 -5.40
C ASP A 63 -18.85 15.33 -4.15
N LEU A 64 -18.24 14.37 -3.43
CA LEU A 64 -18.85 13.70 -2.29
C LEU A 64 -18.02 13.86 -1.02
N PRO A 65 -18.63 14.13 0.15
CA PRO A 65 -17.95 13.97 1.43
C PRO A 65 -17.65 12.49 1.69
N LEU A 66 -16.54 12.20 2.39
CA LEU A 66 -16.20 10.82 2.77
C LEU A 66 -17.34 10.15 3.54
N SER A 67 -18.03 10.89 4.40
CA SER A 67 -19.21 10.40 5.15
C SER A 67 -20.36 9.91 4.28
N SER A 68 -20.41 10.23 2.99
CA SER A 68 -21.45 9.72 2.09
C SER A 68 -21.48 8.19 2.05
N PHE A 69 -20.33 7.53 2.24
CA PHE A 69 -20.27 6.07 2.33
C PHE A 69 -21.09 5.52 3.50
N LEU A 70 -21.05 6.18 4.66
CA LEU A 70 -21.78 5.78 5.87
C LEU A 70 -23.30 5.96 5.74
N GLY A 71 -23.76 6.72 4.75
CA GLY A 71 -25.18 6.90 4.43
C GLY A 71 -25.74 5.83 3.49
N LEU A 72 -24.90 4.93 2.96
CA LEU A 72 -25.34 3.82 2.14
C LEU A 72 -26.07 2.78 2.99
N SER A 73 -27.08 2.13 2.41
CA SER A 73 -27.67 0.97 3.05
C SER A 73 -26.80 -0.28 2.80
N PRO A 74 -26.64 -1.19 3.78
CA PRO A 74 -25.90 -2.44 3.58
C PRO A 74 -26.43 -3.27 2.40
N GLU A 75 -27.72 -3.18 2.08
CA GLU A 75 -28.32 -3.87 0.92
C GLU A 75 -27.81 -3.32 -0.41
N VAL A 76 -27.54 -2.02 -0.51
CA VAL A 76 -26.93 -1.44 -1.71
C VAL A 76 -25.50 -1.94 -1.86
N ALA A 77 -24.71 -1.95 -0.77
CA ALA A 77 -23.35 -2.46 -0.77
C ALA A 77 -23.30 -3.94 -1.19
N ALA A 78 -24.17 -4.78 -0.60
CA ALA A 78 -24.30 -6.20 -0.93
C ALA A 78 -24.61 -6.42 -2.42
N ARG A 79 -25.53 -5.65 -3.00
CA ARG A 79 -25.89 -5.76 -4.43
C ARG A 79 -24.75 -5.35 -5.35
N VAL A 80 -24.02 -4.29 -5.02
CA VAL A 80 -22.88 -3.81 -5.81
C VAL A 80 -21.72 -4.80 -5.74
N ALA A 81 -21.39 -5.29 -4.56
CA ALA A 81 -20.34 -6.29 -4.34
C ALA A 81 -20.74 -7.70 -4.81
N ARG A 82 -22.04 -7.95 -5.03
CA ARG A 82 -22.63 -9.27 -5.26
C ARG A 82 -22.29 -10.25 -4.13
N ASP A 83 -22.44 -9.77 -2.90
CA ASP A 83 -22.15 -10.51 -1.69
C ASP A 83 -23.20 -10.22 -0.61
N ASP A 84 -24.13 -11.16 -0.43
CA ASP A 84 -25.24 -11.01 0.51
C ASP A 84 -24.77 -10.96 1.97
N ALA A 85 -23.55 -11.42 2.28
CA ALA A 85 -23.00 -11.33 3.64
C ALA A 85 -22.81 -9.88 4.10
N LEU A 86 -22.68 -8.92 3.16
CA LEU A 86 -22.56 -7.51 3.48
C LEU A 86 -23.85 -6.90 4.03
N THR A 87 -25.01 -7.56 3.89
CA THR A 87 -26.28 -7.05 4.42
C THR A 87 -26.29 -6.93 5.95
N SER A 88 -25.45 -7.71 6.65
CA SER A 88 -25.30 -7.68 8.11
C SER A 88 -24.08 -6.92 8.61
N VAL A 89 -23.28 -6.33 7.71
CA VAL A 89 -22.03 -5.63 8.07
C VAL A 89 -22.32 -4.18 8.46
N ASP A 90 -21.70 -3.71 9.56
CA ASP A 90 -21.65 -2.28 9.85
C ASP A 90 -20.65 -1.60 8.90
N LEU A 91 -21.14 -0.71 8.03
CA LEU A 91 -20.30 0.02 7.08
C LEU A 91 -19.23 0.90 7.77
N ARG A 92 -19.38 1.23 9.05
CA ARG A 92 -18.32 1.88 9.84
C ARG A 92 -17.13 0.97 10.11
N ARG A 93 -17.34 -0.35 10.07
CA ARG A 93 -16.32 -1.39 10.29
C ARG A 93 -15.78 -1.95 8.97
N VAL A 94 -15.91 -1.22 7.88
CA VAL A 94 -15.27 -1.53 6.60
C VAL A 94 -13.91 -0.86 6.55
N CYS A 95 -12.87 -1.62 6.20
CA CYS A 95 -11.55 -1.09 5.91
C CYS A 95 -11.30 -1.10 4.40
N PHE A 96 -10.93 0.05 3.86
CA PHE A 96 -10.52 0.24 2.48
C PHE A 96 -9.05 -0.16 2.34
N LEU A 97 -8.75 -1.05 1.40
CA LEU A 97 -7.40 -1.54 1.13
C LEU A 97 -7.01 -1.22 -0.31
N ASP A 98 -5.79 -0.72 -0.47
CA ASP A 98 -5.13 -0.53 -1.76
C ASP A 98 -3.62 -0.77 -1.59
N THR A 99 -2.96 -1.34 -2.60
CA THR A 99 -1.53 -1.63 -2.57
C THR A 99 -0.82 -1.13 -3.82
N GLU A 100 0.39 -0.60 -3.63
CA GLU A 100 1.33 -0.34 -4.71
C GLU A 100 2.44 -1.37 -4.66
N THR A 101 2.70 -2.03 -5.79
CA THR A 101 3.55 -3.22 -5.83
C THR A 101 4.64 -3.12 -6.89
N THR A 102 5.74 -3.84 -6.69
CA THR A 102 6.88 -3.84 -7.64
C THR A 102 6.58 -4.55 -8.96
N GLY A 103 5.44 -5.21 -9.10
CA GLY A 103 5.06 -5.95 -10.30
C GLY A 103 3.60 -6.39 -10.31
N LEU A 104 3.07 -6.66 -11.51
CA LEU A 104 1.66 -6.99 -11.73
C LEU A 104 1.36 -8.50 -11.67
N SER A 105 2.40 -9.33 -11.61
CA SER A 105 2.26 -10.78 -11.44
C SER A 105 2.50 -11.11 -9.98
N GLY A 106 1.55 -11.73 -9.28
CA GLY A 106 1.70 -12.20 -7.88
C GLY A 106 2.72 -13.33 -7.68
N GLY A 107 3.72 -13.44 -8.56
CA GLY A 107 4.82 -14.40 -8.47
C GLY A 107 5.90 -13.98 -7.47
N THR A 108 6.93 -14.82 -7.37
CA THR A 108 8.08 -14.60 -6.48
C THR A 108 8.78 -13.28 -6.79
N GLY A 109 8.96 -12.45 -5.76
CA GLY A 109 9.69 -11.17 -5.84
C GLY A 109 8.83 -9.92 -6.05
N THR A 110 7.52 -10.05 -6.28
CA THR A 110 6.60 -8.92 -6.16
C THR A 110 6.50 -8.54 -4.69
N MET A 111 6.57 -7.25 -4.34
CA MET A 111 6.43 -6.76 -2.97
C MET A 111 5.45 -5.60 -2.97
N ALA A 112 4.58 -5.52 -1.95
CA ALA A 112 3.80 -4.31 -1.71
C ALA A 112 4.72 -3.28 -1.06
N PHE A 113 5.13 -2.26 -1.82
CA PHE A 113 6.01 -1.22 -1.29
C PHE A 113 5.23 -0.05 -0.69
N VAL A 114 3.94 0.06 -1.00
CA VAL A 114 2.98 0.85 -0.23
C VAL A 114 1.74 -0.01 0.05
N VAL A 115 1.24 0.05 1.28
CA VAL A 115 -0.07 -0.49 1.65
C VAL A 115 -0.88 0.64 2.27
N GLY A 116 -2.01 0.97 1.66
CA GLY A 116 -2.97 1.96 2.15
C GLY A 116 -4.14 1.28 2.84
N LEU A 117 -4.42 1.68 4.08
CA LEU A 117 -5.62 1.33 4.82
C LEU A 117 -6.42 2.59 5.13
N GLY A 118 -7.69 2.63 4.71
CA GLY A 118 -8.63 3.69 5.01
C GLY A 118 -9.77 3.16 5.86
N PHE A 119 -10.17 3.83 6.93
CA PHE A 119 -11.29 3.37 7.75
C PHE A 119 -11.95 4.50 8.53
N PHE A 120 -13.20 4.30 8.91
CA PHE A 120 -13.94 5.28 9.71
C PHE A 120 -13.73 5.03 11.20
N THR A 121 -13.56 6.12 11.95
CA THR A 121 -13.78 6.16 13.40
C THR A 121 -15.09 6.88 13.69
N GLU A 122 -15.45 7.03 14.97
CA GLU A 122 -16.66 7.78 15.34
C GLU A 122 -16.64 9.24 14.85
N GLU A 123 -15.45 9.85 14.78
CA GLU A 123 -15.30 11.30 14.51
C GLU A 123 -14.68 11.63 13.15
N SER A 124 -14.07 10.66 12.47
CA SER A 124 -13.18 10.94 11.32
C SER A 124 -13.02 9.76 10.38
N PHE A 125 -12.37 10.00 9.24
CA PHE A 125 -11.78 8.97 8.40
C PHE A 125 -10.27 8.97 8.59
N GLN A 126 -9.70 7.82 8.90
CA GLN A 126 -8.27 7.62 9.09
C GLN A 126 -7.68 6.96 7.84
N LEU A 127 -6.57 7.49 7.35
CA LEU A 127 -5.78 6.92 6.28
C LEU A 127 -4.39 6.57 6.81
N HIS A 128 -4.06 5.28 6.83
CA HIS A 128 -2.76 4.75 7.19
C HIS A 128 -2.05 4.30 5.92
N GLN A 129 -0.85 4.80 5.68
CA GLN A 129 -0.01 4.42 4.54
C GLN A 129 1.31 3.87 5.06
N TYR A 130 1.51 2.58 4.85
CA TYR A 130 2.74 1.87 5.17
C TYR A 130 3.69 1.98 3.98
N PHE A 131 4.95 2.32 4.24
CA PHE A 131 6.00 2.40 3.22
C PHE A 131 7.08 1.37 3.51
N LEU A 132 7.31 0.47 2.57
CA LEU A 132 8.41 -0.48 2.64
C LEU A 132 9.73 0.21 2.32
N ARG A 133 10.59 0.42 3.31
CA ARG A 133 11.88 1.10 3.14
C ARG A 133 12.96 0.18 2.59
N ASP A 134 12.98 -1.05 3.10
CA ASP A 134 13.87 -2.13 2.69
C ASP A 134 13.04 -3.42 2.61
N PRO A 135 13.35 -4.36 1.70
CA PRO A 135 12.69 -5.66 1.67
C PRO A 135 12.66 -6.38 3.02
N GLY A 136 13.67 -6.19 3.88
CA GLY A 136 13.73 -6.77 5.22
C GLY A 136 12.69 -6.23 6.21
N ASP A 137 12.09 -5.07 5.94
CA ASP A 137 11.04 -4.47 6.79
C ASP A 137 9.64 -5.09 6.51
N GLU A 138 9.49 -5.91 5.47
CA GLU A 138 8.19 -6.50 5.05
C GLU A 138 7.51 -7.28 6.19
N PRO A 139 8.19 -8.18 6.95
CA PRO A 139 7.53 -8.91 8.03
C PRO A 139 7.00 -8.00 9.15
N ALA A 140 7.70 -6.90 9.46
CA ALA A 140 7.21 -5.94 10.46
C ALA A 140 6.00 -5.15 9.95
N MET A 141 5.95 -4.85 8.66
CA MET A 141 4.76 -4.24 8.04
C MET A 141 3.57 -5.20 8.08
N ILE A 142 3.75 -6.47 7.69
CA ILE A 142 2.68 -7.47 7.69
C ILE A 142 2.15 -7.71 9.11
N GLU A 143 3.01 -7.81 10.12
CA GLU A 143 2.60 -7.94 11.53
C GLU A 143 1.75 -6.73 11.96
N SER A 144 2.15 -5.50 11.63
CA SER A 144 1.36 -4.30 11.93
C SER A 144 -0.02 -4.30 11.26
N LEU A 145 -0.11 -4.75 10.01
CA LEU A 145 -1.39 -4.90 9.31
C LEU A 145 -2.25 -5.97 10.00
N ALA A 146 -1.65 -7.10 10.41
CA ALA A 146 -2.34 -8.18 11.10
C ALA A 146 -2.83 -7.80 12.51
N GLU A 147 -2.20 -6.82 13.17
CA GLU A 147 -2.69 -6.24 14.42
C GLU A 147 -3.95 -5.39 14.21
N LEU A 148 -4.02 -4.63 13.12
CA LEU A 148 -5.08 -3.66 12.85
C LEU A 148 -6.30 -4.25 12.13
N LEU A 149 -6.09 -5.10 11.14
CA LEU A 149 -7.16 -5.65 10.29
C LEU A 149 -8.27 -6.43 11.04
N PRO A 150 -8.02 -7.13 12.17
CA PRO A 150 -9.06 -7.82 12.93
C PRO A 150 -10.16 -6.91 13.51
N GLU A 151 -9.95 -5.60 13.55
CA GLU A 151 -10.96 -4.64 14.03
C GLU A 151 -12.14 -4.47 13.04
N PHE A 152 -12.00 -4.94 11.81
CA PHE A 152 -12.96 -4.72 10.73
C PHE A 152 -13.76 -5.98 10.38
N GLU A 153 -14.96 -5.77 9.85
CA GLU A 153 -15.86 -6.84 9.43
C GLU A 153 -15.73 -7.17 7.93
N ALA A 154 -15.25 -6.21 7.14
CA ALA A 154 -15.08 -6.38 5.70
C ALA A 154 -13.96 -5.50 5.13
N LEU A 155 -13.41 -5.94 4.00
CA LEU A 155 -12.47 -5.17 3.20
C LEU A 155 -13.14 -4.65 1.91
N ALA A 156 -12.94 -3.38 1.63
CA ALA A 156 -13.32 -2.75 0.35
C ALA A 156 -12.05 -2.44 -0.44
N SER A 157 -11.96 -2.93 -1.68
CA SER A 157 -10.81 -2.70 -2.56
C SER A 157 -11.25 -2.74 -4.02
N PHE A 158 -10.40 -2.23 -4.91
CA PHE A 158 -10.58 -2.40 -6.34
C PHE A 158 -9.73 -3.57 -6.83
N ASN A 159 -10.37 -4.65 -7.27
CA ASN A 159 -9.69 -5.89 -7.71
C ASN A 159 -8.87 -6.62 -6.61
N GLY A 160 -9.01 -6.26 -5.34
CA GLY A 160 -8.14 -6.79 -4.28
C GLY A 160 -8.32 -8.26 -3.95
N ARG A 161 -9.48 -8.87 -4.25
CA ARG A 161 -9.64 -10.33 -4.15
C ARG A 161 -8.68 -11.08 -5.07
N ALA A 162 -8.33 -10.52 -6.22
CA ALA A 162 -7.46 -11.14 -7.21
C ALA A 162 -6.01 -10.66 -7.11
N PHE A 163 -5.75 -9.54 -6.42
CA PHE A 163 -4.45 -8.89 -6.44
C PHE A 163 -3.93 -8.54 -5.04
N ASP A 164 -4.49 -7.51 -4.40
CA ASP A 164 -4.00 -6.97 -3.12
C ASP A 164 -3.94 -8.03 -2.01
N VAL A 165 -5.05 -8.73 -1.78
CA VAL A 165 -5.16 -9.73 -0.71
C VAL A 165 -4.20 -10.90 -0.95
N PRO A 166 -4.15 -11.55 -2.15
CA PRO A 166 -3.15 -12.57 -2.42
C PRO A 166 -1.69 -12.10 -2.24
N ILE A 167 -1.37 -10.83 -2.52
CA ILE A 167 0.00 -10.32 -2.35
C ILE A 167 0.39 -10.26 -0.88
N LEU A 168 -0.54 -9.89 0.00
CA LEU A 168 -0.34 -9.81 1.44
C LEU A 168 -0.40 -11.21 2.11
N GLU A 169 -1.29 -12.10 1.67
CA GLU A 169 -1.46 -13.45 2.24
C GLU A 169 -0.27 -14.39 1.95
N ASN A 170 0.43 -14.19 0.84
CA ASN A 170 1.58 -15.03 0.46
C ASN A 170 2.91 -14.58 1.11
N ARG A 171 2.85 -13.94 2.28
CA ARG A 171 4.00 -13.40 3.02
C ARG A 171 4.22 -14.09 4.36
#